data_AF-A0A9E2QJS4-F1
#
_entry.id   AF-A0A9E2QJS4-F1
#
_cell.length_a   1.000
_cell.length_b   1.000
_cell.length_c   1.000
_cell.angle_alpha   90.00
_cell.angle_beta   90.00
_cell.angle_gamma   90.00
#
_symmetry.space_group_name_H-M   'P 1'
#
loop_
_entity.id
_entity.type
_entity.pdbx_description
1 polymer ?
#
loop_
_entity_poly.entity_id
_entity_poly.type
_entity_poly.pdbx_seq_one_letter_code
_entity_poly.pdbx_strand_id
1 'polypeptide(L)'
;EVIVITGTLYEDMDITVQSLQLDASDFITKPITDEGLSVALRRAKERMDIKRKLKEYTNNLENKVKEATEELRERCEFEANLIQHSTDGIIAIDKQENIIIFNQSAESLFGYSKDEVIGKMDIRSFYPSETAEKIMQNFYSKESETRGMQRWHETFVLGKGGHKIAVRFSVTKLYRNGEPIGCVSFFNDLRE
;
A
#
# COMPACT_ATOMS: atom_id res chain seq x y z
N GLU A 1 26.81 26.24 -16.72
CA GLU A 1 26.29 27.18 -17.72
C GLU A 1 27.41 27.72 -18.56
N VAL A 2 27.19 27.69 -19.87
CA VAL A 2 28.15 28.10 -20.88
C VAL A 2 27.49 29.23 -21.66
N ILE A 3 28.18 30.36 -21.79
CA ILE A 3 27.79 31.45 -22.69
C ILE A 3 28.81 31.46 -23.83
N VAL A 4 28.34 31.39 -25.07
CA VAL A 4 29.22 31.36 -26.24
C VAL A 4 29.48 32.79 -26.72
N ILE A 5 30.73 33.10 -27.08
CA ILE A 5 31.09 34.41 -27.65
C ILE A 5 31.46 34.22 -29.12
N THR A 6 30.79 34.93 -30.02
CA THR A 6 30.96 34.81 -31.48
C THR A 6 31.54 36.07 -32.10
N GLY A 7 32.29 35.92 -33.19
CA GLY A 7 33.03 37.00 -33.85
C GLY A 7 32.17 37.81 -34.83
N THR A 8 31.32 37.14 -35.60
CA THR A 8 30.47 37.75 -36.65
C THR A 8 29.16 36.98 -36.83
N LEU A 9 28.02 37.69 -36.81
CA LEU A 9 26.65 37.12 -36.81
C LEU A 9 26.33 36.17 -37.98
N TYR A 10 27.02 36.28 -39.12
CA TYR A 10 26.72 35.51 -40.33
C TYR A 10 27.63 34.29 -40.54
N GLU A 11 28.88 34.33 -40.06
CA GLU A 11 29.83 33.21 -40.23
C GLU A 11 29.70 32.17 -39.10
N ASP A 12 29.29 32.62 -37.90
CA ASP A 12 29.22 31.76 -36.70
C ASP A 12 27.80 31.26 -36.38
N MET A 13 26.82 31.47 -37.26
CA MET A 13 25.41 31.18 -36.99
C MET A 13 25.18 29.68 -36.73
N ASP A 14 25.79 28.80 -37.53
CA ASP A 14 25.68 27.35 -37.36
C ASP A 14 26.27 26.88 -36.03
N ILE A 15 27.43 27.43 -35.65
CA ILE A 15 28.11 27.13 -34.38
C ILE A 15 27.26 27.63 -33.20
N THR A 16 26.61 28.78 -33.34
CA THR A 16 25.73 29.36 -32.32
C THR A 16 24.51 28.48 -32.09
N VAL A 17 23.82 28.09 -33.16
CA VAL A 17 22.65 27.19 -33.08
C VAL A 17 23.05 25.85 -32.46
N GLN A 18 24.17 25.27 -32.90
CA GLN A 18 24.67 24.02 -32.36
C GLN A 18 25.00 24.15 -30.86
N SER A 19 25.57 25.28 -30.44
CA SER A 19 25.89 25.49 -29.02
C SER A 19 24.64 25.55 -28.12
N LEU A 20 23.55 26.17 -28.58
CA LEU A 20 22.28 26.21 -27.85
C LEU A 20 21.61 24.82 -27.81
N GLN A 21 21.72 24.04 -28.88
CA GLN A 21 21.29 22.64 -28.89
C GLN A 21 22.10 21.77 -27.91
N LEU A 22 23.36 22.12 -27.66
CA LEU A 22 24.24 21.50 -26.67
C LEU A 22 24.09 22.12 -25.26
N ASP A 23 22.94 22.76 -24.99
CA ASP A 23 22.55 23.34 -23.70
C ASP A 23 23.39 24.56 -23.24
N ALA A 24 24.03 25.29 -24.16
CA ALA A 24 24.54 26.63 -23.86
C ALA A 24 23.40 27.54 -23.40
N SER A 25 23.67 28.38 -22.40
CA SER A 25 22.67 29.23 -21.76
C SER A 25 22.33 30.46 -22.60
N ASP A 26 23.32 31.00 -23.32
CA ASP A 26 23.13 32.10 -24.25
C ASP A 26 24.36 32.26 -25.17
N PHE A 27 24.29 33.18 -26.13
CA PHE A 27 25.45 33.64 -26.90
C PHE A 27 25.56 35.17 -26.93
N ILE A 28 26.77 35.68 -27.13
CA ILE A 28 27.09 37.11 -27.24
C ILE A 28 27.95 37.31 -28.48
N THR A 29 27.68 38.36 -29.25
CA THR A 29 28.46 38.71 -30.45
C THR A 29 29.49 39.81 -30.13
N LYS A 30 30.63 39.80 -30.82
CA LYS A 30 31.61 40.89 -30.74
C LYS A 30 31.22 42.08 -31.65
N PRO A 31 31.55 43.33 -31.26
CA PRO A 31 32.14 43.71 -29.97
C PRO A 31 31.13 43.52 -28.81
N ILE A 32 31.62 43.03 -27.67
CA ILE A 32 30.76 42.73 -26.51
C ILE A 32 30.20 44.05 -25.95
N THR A 33 28.88 44.15 -25.88
CA THR A 33 28.20 45.26 -25.21
C THR A 33 27.88 44.89 -23.77
N ASP A 34 27.94 45.89 -22.88
CA ASP A 34 27.57 45.69 -21.46
C ASP A 34 26.12 45.18 -21.32
N GLU A 35 25.20 45.67 -22.17
CA GLU A 35 23.80 45.24 -22.18
C GLU A 35 23.67 43.76 -22.58
N GLY A 36 24.32 43.33 -23.68
CA GLY A 36 24.29 41.94 -24.15
C GLY A 36 24.91 40.98 -23.13
N LEU A 37 26.04 41.36 -22.53
CA LEU A 37 26.67 40.59 -21.47
C LEU A 37 25.79 40.48 -20.22
N SER A 38 25.13 41.57 -19.81
CA SER A 38 24.25 41.57 -18.65
C SER A 38 23.03 40.65 -18.83
N VAL A 39 22.44 40.61 -20.03
CA VAL A 39 21.30 39.74 -20.34
C VAL A 39 21.71 38.26 -20.32
N ALA A 40 22.84 37.93 -20.97
CA ALA A 40 23.34 36.57 -21.03
C ALA A 40 23.73 36.04 -19.63
N LEU A 41 24.41 36.85 -18.82
CA LEU A 41 24.75 36.49 -17.43
C LEU A 41 23.51 36.33 -16.56
N ARG A 42 22.49 37.20 -16.72
CA ARG A 42 21.22 37.08 -15.99
C ARG A 42 20.52 35.76 -16.32
N ARG A 43 20.39 35.41 -17.61
CA ARG A 43 19.78 34.16 -18.07
C ARG A 43 20.53 32.93 -17.58
N ALA A 44 21.88 32.95 -17.66
CA ALA A 44 22.71 31.89 -17.14
C ALA A 44 22.50 31.71 -15.62
N LYS A 45 22.47 32.80 -14.85
CA LYS A 45 22.21 32.77 -13.41
C LYS A 45 20.82 32.18 -13.09
N GLU A 46 19.78 32.63 -13.79
CA GLU A 46 18.42 32.13 -13.62
C GLU A 46 18.34 30.61 -13.89
N ARG A 47 18.96 30.13 -14.97
CA ARG A 47 19.00 28.69 -15.26
C ARG A 47 19.80 27.91 -14.20
N MET A 48 20.92 28.43 -13.70
CA MET A 48 21.66 27.80 -12.60
C MET A 48 20.80 27.66 -11.36
N ASP A 49 20.07 28.72 -10.99
CA ASP A 49 19.20 28.72 -9.83
C ASP A 49 18.02 27.74 -9.99
N ILE A 50 17.43 27.65 -11.18
CA ILE A 50 16.38 26.66 -11.47
C ILE A 50 16.93 25.24 -11.41
N LYS A 51 18.05 24.94 -12.09
CA LYS A 51 18.68 23.60 -12.08
C LYS A 51 19.04 23.18 -10.65
N ARG A 52 19.58 24.10 -9.85
CA ARG A 52 19.91 23.86 -8.43
C ARG A 52 18.67 23.56 -7.61
N LYS A 53 17.64 24.41 -7.67
CA LYS A 53 16.37 24.19 -6.96
C LYS A 53 15.73 22.87 -7.37
N LEU A 54 15.72 22.56 -8.66
CA LEU A 54 15.15 21.31 -9.16
C LEU A 54 15.87 20.10 -8.55
N LYS A 55 17.21 20.11 -8.54
CA LYS A 55 17.99 19.05 -7.90
C LYS A 55 17.71 18.93 -6.40
N GLU A 56 17.61 20.05 -5.70
CA GLU A 56 17.25 20.08 -4.28
C GLU A 56 15.85 19.50 -4.03
N TYR A 57 14.86 19.88 -4.85
CA TYR A 57 13.50 19.34 -4.79
C TYR A 57 13.45 17.85 -5.09
N THR A 58 14.14 17.38 -6.12
CA THR A 58 14.21 15.96 -6.48
C THR A 58 14.78 15.15 -5.32
N ASN A 59 15.93 15.56 -4.77
CA ASN A 59 16.55 14.87 -3.63
C ASN A 59 15.63 14.87 -2.39
N ASN A 60 14.96 16.00 -2.12
CA ASN A 60 14.03 16.09 -0.98
C ASN A 60 12.82 15.15 -1.17
N LEU A 61 12.26 15.10 -2.38
CA LEU A 61 11.13 14.25 -2.70
C LEU A 61 11.50 12.77 -2.63
N GLU A 62 12.66 12.39 -3.17
CA GLU A 62 13.18 11.02 -3.08
C GLU A 62 13.34 10.58 -1.62
N ASN A 63 13.91 11.44 -0.76
CA ASN A 63 14.05 11.15 0.66
C ASN A 63 12.67 11.00 1.34
N LYS A 64 11.73 11.90 1.07
CA LYS A 64 10.37 11.81 1.63
C LYS A 64 9.62 10.58 1.19
N VAL A 65 9.73 10.20 -0.08
CA VAL A 65 9.11 8.97 -0.60
C VAL A 65 9.74 7.75 0.08
N LYS A 66 11.06 7.73 0.24
CA LYS A 66 11.76 6.65 0.96
C LYS A 66 11.31 6.55 2.41
N GLU A 67 11.27 7.66 3.14
CA GLU A 67 10.81 7.72 4.53
C GLU A 67 9.36 7.24 4.67
N ALA A 68 8.46 7.74 3.83
CA ALA A 68 7.06 7.33 3.85
C ALA A 68 6.86 5.85 3.48
N THR A 69 7.68 5.33 2.56
CA THR A 69 7.64 3.90 2.17
C THR A 69 8.10 3.01 3.31
N GLU A 70 9.17 3.40 4.01
CA GLU A 70 9.68 2.65 5.15
C GLU A 70 8.69 2.68 6.31
N GLU A 71 8.14 3.85 6.64
CA GLU A 71 7.13 3.98 7.69
C GLU A 71 5.88 3.13 7.38
N LEU A 72 5.43 3.11 6.13
CA LEU A 72 4.32 2.26 5.71
C LEU A 72 4.65 0.78 5.88
N ARG A 73 5.87 0.37 5.49
CA ARG A 73 6.33 -1.00 5.64
C ARG A 73 6.37 -1.44 7.10
N GLU A 74 6.99 -0.64 7.97
CA GLU A 74 7.08 -0.93 9.41
C GLU A 74 5.69 -1.05 10.04
N ARG A 75 4.75 -0.17 9.68
CA ARG A 75 3.36 -0.25 10.14
C ARG A 75 2.67 -1.53 9.68
N CYS A 76 2.81 -1.89 8.40
CA CYS A 76 2.23 -3.12 7.87
C CYS A 76 2.81 -4.38 8.53
N GLU A 77 4.12 -4.42 8.77
CA GLU A 77 4.78 -5.53 9.47
C GLU A 77 4.31 -5.62 10.94
N PHE A 78 4.18 -4.49 11.62
CA PHE A 78 3.66 -4.44 12.99
C PHE A 78 2.21 -4.94 13.07
N GLU A 79 1.32 -4.45 12.21
CA GLU A 79 -0.07 -4.91 12.13
C GLU A 79 -0.18 -6.41 11.82
N ALA A 80 0.63 -6.91 10.89
CA ALA A 80 0.68 -8.33 10.57
C ALA A 80 1.12 -9.17 11.77
N ASN A 81 2.13 -8.73 12.52
CA ASN A 81 2.61 -9.41 13.73
C ASN A 81 1.54 -9.42 14.84
N LEU A 82 0.81 -8.32 15.03
CA LEU A 82 -0.30 -8.27 15.99
C LEU A 82 -1.38 -9.31 15.68
N ILE A 83 -1.76 -9.43 14.40
CA ILE A 83 -2.74 -10.44 13.97
C ILE A 83 -2.16 -11.85 14.14
N GLN A 84 -0.91 -12.05 13.71
CA GLN A 84 -0.26 -13.36 13.72
C GLN A 84 -0.15 -13.94 15.14
N HIS A 85 0.15 -13.10 16.14
CA HIS A 85 0.38 -13.50 17.53
C HIS A 85 -0.77 -13.15 18.48
N SER A 86 -1.95 -12.82 17.97
CA SER A 86 -3.16 -12.68 18.78
C SER A 86 -3.50 -14.00 19.47
N THR A 87 -3.91 -13.95 20.74
CA THR A 87 -4.40 -15.13 21.48
C THR A 87 -5.63 -15.76 20.82
N ASP A 88 -6.49 -14.91 20.26
CA ASP A 88 -7.68 -15.36 19.55
C ASP A 88 -7.29 -15.93 18.17
N GLY A 89 -7.95 -17.02 17.79
CA GLY A 89 -7.91 -17.50 16.40
C GLY A 89 -8.58 -16.46 15.50
N ILE A 90 -7.89 -16.00 14.47
CA ILE A 90 -8.38 -15.01 13.51
C ILE A 90 -8.43 -15.63 12.13
N ILE A 91 -9.60 -15.58 11.51
CA ILE A 91 -9.81 -15.93 10.11
C ILE A 91 -10.51 -14.78 9.41
N ALA A 92 -10.01 -14.34 8.26
CA ALA A 92 -10.70 -13.34 7.45
C ALA A 92 -10.93 -13.85 6.03
N ILE A 93 -12.05 -13.44 5.46
CA ILE A 93 -12.40 -13.69 4.05
C ILE A 93 -12.60 -12.39 3.29
N ASP A 94 -12.31 -12.40 2.00
CA ASP A 94 -12.59 -11.29 1.09
C ASP A 94 -14.04 -11.29 0.56
N LYS A 95 -14.37 -10.35 -0.34
CA LYS A 95 -15.69 -10.26 -1.02
C LYS A 95 -16.04 -11.52 -1.83
N GLN A 96 -15.06 -12.33 -2.21
CA GLN A 96 -15.20 -13.55 -3.00
C GLN A 96 -15.22 -14.81 -2.11
N GLU A 97 -15.32 -14.64 -0.79
CA GLU A 97 -15.29 -15.71 0.21
C GLU A 97 -13.96 -16.47 0.27
N ASN A 98 -12.87 -15.94 -0.29
CA ASN A 98 -11.55 -16.56 -0.16
C ASN A 98 -10.96 -16.23 1.20
N ILE A 99 -10.38 -17.23 1.87
CA ILE A 99 -9.65 -17.02 3.12
C ILE A 99 -8.35 -16.30 2.82
N ILE A 100 -8.19 -15.10 3.39
CA ILE A 100 -7.04 -14.21 3.22
C ILE A 100 -6.18 -14.06 4.49
N ILE A 101 -6.75 -14.36 5.66
CA ILE A 101 -6.03 -14.38 6.95
C ILE A 101 -6.36 -15.68 7.66
N PHE A 102 -5.32 -16.31 8.19
CA PHE A 102 -5.39 -17.47 9.07
C PHE A 102 -4.17 -17.39 9.99
N ASN A 103 -4.36 -16.89 11.21
CA ASN A 103 -3.25 -16.59 12.13
C ASN A 103 -2.76 -17.84 12.89
N GLN A 104 -1.68 -17.69 13.68
CA GLN A 104 -1.06 -18.80 14.41
C GLN A 104 -2.03 -19.50 15.39
N SER A 105 -2.88 -18.72 16.05
CA SER A 105 -3.88 -19.27 16.98
C SER A 105 -4.97 -20.04 16.25
N ALA A 106 -5.36 -19.62 15.03
CA ALA A 106 -6.24 -20.40 14.18
C ALA A 106 -5.56 -21.69 13.68
N GLU A 107 -4.28 -21.65 13.30
CA GLU A 107 -3.52 -22.87 12.95
C GLU A 107 -3.51 -23.88 14.10
N SER A 108 -3.26 -23.40 15.31
CA SER A 108 -3.23 -24.23 16.52
C SER A 108 -4.61 -24.77 16.88
N LEU A 109 -5.65 -23.92 16.78
CA LEU A 109 -7.03 -24.29 17.07
C LEU A 109 -7.53 -25.36 16.10
N PHE A 110 -7.41 -25.13 14.79
CA PHE A 110 -7.99 -25.99 13.76
C PHE A 110 -7.07 -27.12 13.29
N GLY A 111 -5.76 -27.05 13.57
CA GLY A 111 -4.78 -28.07 13.19
C GLY A 111 -4.38 -28.04 11.71
N TYR A 112 -4.64 -26.94 11.00
CA TYR A 112 -4.18 -26.72 9.63
C TYR A 112 -3.08 -25.68 9.61
N SER A 113 -2.15 -25.77 8.66
CA SER A 113 -1.25 -24.66 8.35
C SER A 113 -1.95 -23.61 7.48
N LYS A 114 -1.52 -22.35 7.59
CA LYS A 114 -1.95 -21.23 6.76
C LYS A 114 -1.85 -21.56 5.26
N ASP A 115 -0.78 -22.25 4.85
CA ASP A 115 -0.54 -22.64 3.45
C ASP A 115 -1.50 -23.72 2.95
N GLU A 116 -2.10 -24.53 3.83
CA GLU A 116 -3.16 -25.48 3.48
C GLU A 116 -4.51 -24.79 3.32
N VAL A 117 -4.72 -23.66 4.00
CA VAL A 117 -6.03 -22.99 4.09
C VAL A 117 -6.18 -21.87 3.07
N ILE A 118 -5.22 -20.94 3.01
CA ILE A 118 -5.34 -19.70 2.22
C ILE A 118 -5.49 -20.03 0.73
N GLY A 119 -6.56 -19.52 0.13
CA GLY A 119 -6.90 -19.70 -1.28
C GLY A 119 -7.21 -21.15 -1.70
N LYS A 120 -7.28 -22.10 -0.76
CA LYS A 120 -7.45 -23.54 -1.04
C LYS A 120 -8.68 -24.15 -0.35
N MET A 121 -9.01 -23.64 0.85
CA MET A 121 -10.14 -24.13 1.63
C MET A 121 -11.29 -23.14 1.65
N ASP A 122 -12.48 -23.69 1.86
CA ASP A 122 -13.69 -22.93 2.07
C ASP A 122 -13.91 -22.68 3.56
N ILE A 123 -14.27 -21.45 3.94
CA ILE A 123 -14.56 -21.09 5.33
C ILE A 123 -15.66 -21.97 5.96
N ARG A 124 -16.59 -22.48 5.15
CA ARG A 124 -17.68 -23.37 5.59
C ARG A 124 -17.17 -24.73 6.06
N SER A 125 -15.99 -25.17 5.61
CA SER A 125 -15.40 -26.45 6.04
C SER A 125 -15.03 -26.48 7.52
N PHE A 126 -14.90 -25.32 8.17
CA PHE A 126 -14.62 -25.20 9.60
C PHE A 126 -15.86 -25.30 10.48
N TYR A 127 -17.05 -25.48 9.90
CA TYR A 127 -18.30 -25.53 10.66
C TYR A 127 -19.09 -26.79 10.31
N PRO A 128 -19.84 -27.37 11.27
CA PRO A 128 -20.90 -28.30 10.93
C PRO A 128 -21.89 -27.66 9.95
N SER A 129 -22.41 -28.41 8.97
CA SER A 129 -23.23 -27.86 7.88
C SER A 129 -24.42 -27.02 8.34
N GLU A 130 -25.14 -27.46 9.38
CA GLU A 130 -26.27 -26.72 9.96
C GLU A 130 -25.84 -25.40 10.62
N THR A 131 -24.65 -25.38 11.23
CA THR A 131 -24.08 -24.18 11.88
C THR A 131 -23.60 -23.20 10.83
N ALA A 132 -22.90 -23.67 9.79
CA ALA A 132 -22.42 -22.85 8.69
C ALA A 132 -23.57 -22.09 8.02
N GLU A 133 -24.68 -22.79 7.74
CA GLU A 133 -25.85 -22.22 7.08
C GLU A 133 -26.52 -21.15 7.94
N LYS A 134 -26.68 -21.39 9.24
CA LYS A 134 -27.21 -20.39 10.20
C LYS A 134 -26.32 -19.15 10.29
N ILE A 135 -25.00 -19.32 10.33
CA ILE A 135 -24.05 -18.20 10.40
C ILE A 135 -24.14 -17.36 9.12
N MET A 136 -24.14 -18.00 7.95
CA MET A 136 -24.27 -17.30 6.67
C MET A 136 -25.61 -16.57 6.56
N GLN A 137 -26.73 -17.22 6.91
CA GLN A 137 -28.05 -16.58 6.89
C GLN A 137 -28.10 -15.34 7.79
N ASN A 138 -27.60 -15.44 9.02
CA ASN A 138 -27.54 -14.31 9.94
C ASN A 138 -26.63 -13.20 9.42
N PHE A 139 -25.47 -13.56 8.85
CA PHE A 139 -24.50 -12.60 8.31
C PHE A 139 -25.01 -11.85 7.08
N TYR A 140 -25.73 -12.52 6.18
CA TYR A 140 -26.31 -11.91 4.98
C TYR A 140 -27.67 -11.24 5.23
N SER A 141 -28.23 -11.36 6.44
CA SER A 141 -29.50 -10.71 6.80
C SER A 141 -29.34 -9.18 6.91
N LYS A 142 -30.36 -8.41 6.51
CA LYS A 142 -30.38 -6.93 6.62
C LYS A 142 -30.28 -6.42 8.07
N GLU A 143 -30.68 -7.21 9.06
CA GLU A 143 -30.54 -6.88 10.49
C GLU A 143 -29.07 -6.84 10.97
N SER A 144 -28.16 -7.49 10.25
CA SER A 144 -26.73 -7.45 10.55
C SER A 144 -26.07 -6.10 10.22
N GLU A 145 -26.69 -5.25 9.39
CA GLU A 145 -26.16 -3.92 9.02
C GLU A 145 -26.18 -2.93 10.19
N THR A 146 -27.10 -3.10 11.15
CA THR A 146 -27.28 -2.17 12.27
C THR A 146 -26.57 -2.60 13.55
N ARG A 147 -26.13 -3.86 13.67
CA ARG A 147 -25.53 -4.40 14.90
C ARG A 147 -24.29 -5.28 14.71
N GLY A 148 -23.98 -5.71 13.48
CA GLY A 148 -23.02 -6.79 13.26
C GLY A 148 -23.40 -8.07 14.02
N MET A 149 -22.65 -9.14 13.83
CA MET A 149 -22.66 -10.26 14.77
C MET A 149 -21.70 -9.91 15.93
N GLN A 150 -21.89 -8.73 16.53
CA GLN A 150 -21.04 -8.19 17.60
C GLN A 150 -21.18 -8.94 18.93
N ARG A 151 -22.09 -9.91 19.01
CA ARG A 151 -22.19 -10.79 20.17
C ARG A 151 -21.37 -12.05 19.93
N TRP A 152 -20.59 -12.41 20.93
CA TRP A 152 -19.95 -13.70 20.99
C TRP A 152 -20.99 -14.82 21.06
N HIS A 153 -20.79 -15.87 20.28
CA HIS A 153 -21.64 -17.05 20.23
C HIS A 153 -20.83 -18.29 20.52
N GLU A 154 -21.34 -19.18 21.37
CA GLU A 154 -20.72 -20.48 21.63
C GLU A 154 -21.22 -21.52 20.64
N THR A 155 -20.31 -22.29 20.05
CA THR A 155 -20.64 -23.35 19.11
C THR A 155 -19.52 -24.39 19.02
N PHE A 156 -19.71 -25.37 18.15
CA PHE A 156 -18.66 -26.31 17.76
C PHE A 156 -18.16 -26.00 16.36
N VAL A 157 -16.85 -25.97 16.20
CA VAL A 157 -16.17 -25.91 14.90
C VAL A 157 -15.45 -27.22 14.60
N LEU A 158 -15.06 -27.40 13.33
CA LEU A 158 -14.41 -28.60 12.83
C LEU A 158 -12.94 -28.30 12.51
N GLY A 159 -12.03 -29.00 13.18
CA GLY A 159 -10.62 -28.99 12.84
C GLY A 159 -10.22 -30.11 11.87
N LYS A 160 -8.93 -30.25 11.62
CA LYS A 160 -8.34 -31.27 10.74
C LYS A 160 -8.75 -32.68 11.16
N GLY A 161 -9.25 -33.47 10.21
CA GLY A 161 -9.80 -34.80 10.49
C GLY A 161 -11.21 -34.81 11.10
N GLY A 162 -11.89 -33.66 11.17
CA GLY A 162 -13.31 -33.58 11.56
C GLY A 162 -13.57 -33.58 13.08
N HIS A 163 -12.54 -33.35 13.90
CA HIS A 163 -12.72 -33.24 15.34
C HIS A 163 -13.49 -31.97 15.70
N LYS A 164 -14.45 -32.11 16.62
CA LYS A 164 -15.25 -30.98 17.10
C LYS A 164 -14.55 -30.24 18.21
N ILE A 165 -14.50 -28.92 18.11
CA ILE A 165 -13.86 -28.04 19.10
C ILE A 165 -14.89 -27.05 19.59
N ALA A 166 -15.08 -26.98 20.91
CA ALA A 166 -15.94 -25.98 21.52
C ALA A 166 -15.26 -24.63 21.47
N VAL A 167 -15.92 -23.65 20.84
CA VAL A 167 -15.37 -22.30 20.70
C VAL A 167 -16.44 -21.27 20.99
N ARG A 168 -15.99 -20.10 21.41
CA ARG A 168 -16.77 -18.88 21.37
C ARG A 168 -16.28 -18.05 20.20
N PHE A 169 -17.16 -17.66 19.28
CA PHE A 169 -16.78 -16.91 18.08
C PHE A 169 -17.61 -15.65 17.88
N SER A 170 -17.05 -14.68 17.16
CA SER A 170 -17.75 -13.48 16.69
C SER A 170 -17.34 -13.16 15.26
N VAL A 171 -18.24 -12.54 14.48
CA VAL A 171 -17.99 -12.21 13.08
C VAL A 171 -18.29 -10.73 12.84
N THR A 172 -17.31 -10.03 12.28
CA THR A 172 -17.41 -8.59 11.98
C THR A 172 -17.22 -8.34 10.49
N LYS A 173 -18.13 -7.55 9.89
CA LYS A 173 -18.00 -7.08 8.51
C LYS A 173 -16.93 -6.01 8.42
N LEU A 174 -16.08 -6.12 7.41
CA LEU A 174 -15.07 -5.10 7.10
C LEU A 174 -15.61 -4.18 6.00
N TYR A 175 -15.38 -2.88 6.14
CA TYR A 175 -15.83 -1.88 5.18
C TYR A 175 -14.66 -1.03 4.67
N ARG A 176 -14.73 -0.63 3.41
CA ARG A 176 -13.86 0.38 2.81
C ARG A 176 -14.71 1.34 2.01
N ASN A 177 -14.64 2.63 2.35
CA ASN A 177 -15.43 3.69 1.70
C ASN A 177 -16.95 3.42 1.70
N GLY A 178 -17.47 2.81 2.78
CA GLY A 178 -18.89 2.45 2.91
C GLY A 178 -19.30 1.14 2.22
N GLU A 179 -18.42 0.51 1.44
CA GLU A 179 -18.69 -0.79 0.84
C GLU A 179 -18.13 -1.95 1.67
N PRO A 180 -18.88 -3.06 1.83
CA PRO A 180 -18.40 -4.23 2.54
C PRO A 180 -17.29 -4.92 1.74
N ILE A 181 -16.09 -5.09 2.28
CA ILE A 181 -14.94 -5.71 1.60
C ILE A 181 -14.64 -7.15 2.02
N GLY A 182 -15.38 -7.69 2.97
CA GLY A 182 -15.17 -9.02 3.51
C GLY A 182 -15.63 -9.11 4.97
N CYS A 183 -15.16 -10.13 5.68
CA CYS A 183 -15.37 -10.23 7.12
C CYS A 183 -14.20 -10.88 7.84
N VAL A 184 -14.15 -10.64 9.13
CA VAL A 184 -13.21 -11.25 10.06
C VAL A 184 -13.98 -12.00 11.13
N SER A 185 -13.56 -13.22 11.42
CA SER A 185 -14.06 -14.09 12.46
C SER A 185 -12.99 -14.25 13.53
N PHE A 186 -13.38 -14.06 14.79
CA PHE A 186 -12.55 -14.29 15.97
C PHE A 186 -13.04 -15.54 16.68
N PHE A 187 -12.12 -16.38 17.13
CA PHE A 187 -12.39 -17.64 17.81
C PHE A 187 -11.61 -17.70 19.12
N ASN A 188 -12.32 -17.99 20.21
CA ASN A 188 -11.75 -18.33 21.50
C ASN A 188 -11.96 -19.83 21.71
N ASP A 189 -10.88 -20.56 21.95
CA ASP A 189 -10.96 -21.94 22.38
C ASP A 189 -11.56 -22.00 23.80
N LEU A 190 -12.58 -22.83 23.99
CA LEU A 190 -13.21 -23.04 25.30
C LEU A 190 -12.66 -24.28 26.03
N ARG A 191 -11.63 -24.92 25.48
CA ARG A 191 -10.92 -26.04 26.13
C ARG A 191 -9.91 -25.58 27.18
N GLU A 192 -9.54 -24.30 27.17
CA GLU A 192 -8.61 -23.67 28.11
C GLU A 192 -9.33 -22.95 29.26
#